data_AF-A0AAV5F915-F1
#
_entry.id   AF-A0AAV5F915-F1
#
_cell.length_a   1.000
_cell.length_b   1.000
_cell.length_c   1.000
_cell.angle_alpha   90.00
_cell.angle_beta   90.00
_cell.angle_gamma   90.00
#
_symmetry.space_group_name_H-M   'P 1'
#
loop_
_entity.id
_entity.type
_entity.pdbx_description
1 polymer ?
#
loop_
_entity_poly.entity_id
_entity_poly.type
_entity_poly.pdbx_seq_one_letter_code
_entity_poly.pdbx_strand_id
1 'polypeptide(L)'
;MMREGDPCVALLRSKLHGLIERNHALEEENKQLRHQVSRLKGQVSSLEGQDSDRRMQWRKQENSATSNSNFKEKQFVQNNEAKEETVDLSSSLSYSKQKFSRTTLMRSRAARVPNPPPSPTSIQPVIKVRKEGSMAAPPPPPPPPLPSKLLRSPKAVQRVPEVLELYRSLVRREGKNDSKSGSTGIPVASNSREMIGEIENRSAYVLAIKSDVENQGAFVNFLANEVQNAAYKEIADVEEFVKWLDGELSYLVDERAVLKHFPNWPEKKADAMREAAFTYRDLKNLESEASLFHDDRRVATPMALKGMQALQDKIEQGIQNTERVRDSASRRYRDLKIPWEWMLDSGIINQLKMASLKLAKEYMKRIVIALKSDPFANDEELLMQGVRFAFRIHQLAGGFDEGCRNAFQELKAYASKSE
;
A
#
# COMPACT_ATOMS: atom_id res chain seq x y z
N MET A 1 50.19 -5.34 44.12
CA MET A 1 50.68 -4.38 43.10
C MET A 1 51.27 -5.20 41.96
N MET A 2 50.59 -5.26 40.81
CA MET A 2 51.18 -5.89 39.62
C MET A 2 52.32 -5.01 39.13
N ARG A 3 53.51 -5.60 38.92
CA ARG A 3 54.72 -4.86 38.50
C ARG A 3 54.61 -4.48 37.03
N GLU A 4 55.25 -3.39 36.67
CA GLU A 4 55.17 -2.71 35.37
C GLU A 4 55.73 -3.51 34.16
N GLY A 5 56.17 -4.75 34.39
CA GLY A 5 56.69 -5.67 33.38
C GLY A 5 55.85 -6.94 33.17
N ASP A 6 54.63 -7.01 33.71
CA ASP A 6 53.76 -8.18 33.51
C ASP A 6 53.27 -8.25 32.06
N PRO A 7 53.42 -9.40 31.35
CA PRO A 7 53.01 -9.54 29.95
C PRO A 7 51.52 -9.19 29.71
N CYS A 8 50.68 -9.47 30.71
CA CYS A 8 49.25 -9.14 30.69
C CYS A 8 49.01 -7.62 30.71
N VAL A 9 49.78 -6.87 31.51
CA VAL A 9 49.69 -5.40 31.59
C VAL A 9 50.21 -4.76 30.30
N ALA A 10 51.27 -5.32 29.70
CA ALA A 10 51.78 -4.88 28.41
C ALA A 10 50.78 -5.09 27.27
N LEU A 11 50.11 -6.24 27.23
CA LEU A 11 49.06 -6.55 26.25
C LEU A 11 47.86 -5.61 26.39
N LEU A 12 47.39 -5.36 27.62
CA LEU A 12 46.30 -4.43 27.88
C LEU A 12 46.64 -2.98 27.47
N ARG A 13 47.88 -2.52 27.73
CA ARG A 13 48.36 -1.21 27.29
C ARG A 13 48.40 -1.10 25.76
N SER A 14 48.89 -2.14 25.08
CA SER A 14 48.89 -2.20 23.61
C SER A 14 47.46 -2.18 23.04
N LYS A 15 46.52 -2.94 23.64
CA LYS A 15 45.11 -2.96 23.24
C LYS A 15 44.43 -1.61 23.46
N LEU A 16 44.69 -0.95 24.60
CA LEU A 16 44.16 0.38 24.88
C LEU A 16 44.68 1.41 23.87
N HIS A 17 45.97 1.34 23.51
CA HIS A 17 46.55 2.23 22.52
C HIS A 17 45.91 2.06 21.14
N GLY A 18 45.75 0.82 20.66
CA GLY A 18 45.08 0.55 19.38
C GLY A 18 43.60 0.99 19.36
N LEU A 19 42.89 0.88 20.49
CA LEU A 19 41.52 1.39 20.61
C LEU A 19 41.46 2.92 20.58
N ILE A 20 42.43 3.61 21.18
CA ILE A 20 42.54 5.07 21.14
C ILE A 20 42.82 5.55 19.71
N GLU A 21 43.76 4.92 19.01
CA GLU A 21 44.06 5.26 17.61
C GLU A 21 42.86 5.04 16.68
N ARG A 22 42.14 3.92 16.86
CA ARG A 22 40.91 3.65 16.10
C ARG A 22 39.83 4.68 16.40
N ASN A 23 39.63 5.07 17.66
CA ASN A 23 38.68 6.12 18.01
C ASN A 23 39.05 7.45 17.37
N HIS A 24 40.32 7.84 17.41
CA HIS A 24 40.77 9.07 16.77
C HIS A 24 40.53 9.05 15.25
N ALA A 25 40.80 7.93 14.58
CA ALA A 25 40.51 7.77 13.16
C ALA A 25 39.00 7.89 12.85
N LEU A 26 38.14 7.26 13.66
CA LEU A 26 36.68 7.34 13.53
C LEU A 26 36.13 8.73 13.83
N GLU A 27 36.76 9.49 14.73
CA GLU A 27 36.40 10.88 15.02
C GLU A 27 36.71 11.80 13.83
N GLU A 28 37.87 11.64 13.20
CA GLU A 28 38.21 12.39 11.98
C GLU A 28 37.33 12.02 10.79
N GLU A 29 36.98 10.73 10.62
CA GLU A 29 36.01 10.31 9.61
C GLU A 29 34.62 10.91 9.87
N ASN A 30 34.14 10.88 11.12
CA ASN A 30 32.88 11.52 11.50
C ASN A 30 32.87 13.02 11.22
N LYS A 31 33.98 13.70 11.51
CA LYS A 31 34.15 15.12 11.21
C LYS A 31 34.08 15.34 9.70
N GLN A 32 34.74 14.52 8.89
CA GLN A 32 34.66 14.61 7.43
C GLN A 32 33.24 14.38 6.92
N LEU A 33 32.53 13.37 7.45
CA LEU A 33 31.13 13.09 7.10
C LEU A 33 30.20 14.25 7.47
N ARG A 34 30.38 14.86 8.65
CA ARG A 34 29.62 16.05 9.07
C ARG A 34 29.80 17.22 8.10
N HIS A 35 31.03 17.45 7.62
CA HIS A 35 31.29 18.47 6.59
C HIS A 35 30.59 18.12 5.27
N GLN A 36 30.65 16.85 4.82
CA GLN A 36 29.96 16.43 3.61
C GLN A 36 28.44 16.58 3.70
N VAL A 37 27.84 16.17 4.81
CA VAL A 37 26.40 16.33 5.07
C VAL A 37 26.01 17.80 5.07
N SER A 38 26.82 18.67 5.68
CA SER A 38 26.55 20.12 5.70
C SER A 38 26.59 20.71 4.29
N ARG A 39 27.55 20.29 3.46
CA ARG A 39 27.66 20.69 2.05
C ARG A 39 26.47 20.21 1.22
N LEU A 40 26.09 18.93 1.35
CA LEU A 40 24.95 18.35 0.66
C LEU A 40 23.64 19.02 1.08
N LYS A 41 23.47 19.32 2.38
CA LYS A 41 22.30 20.05 2.88
C LYS A 41 22.20 21.44 2.25
N GLY A 42 23.32 22.16 2.09
CA GLY A 42 23.35 23.42 1.36
C GLY A 42 22.95 23.29 -0.12
N GLN A 43 23.41 22.23 -0.80
CA GLN A 43 23.01 21.94 -2.18
C GLN A 43 21.52 21.64 -2.30
N VAL A 44 20.95 20.84 -1.39
CA VAL A 44 19.51 20.54 -1.35
C VAL A 44 18.71 21.81 -1.14
N SER A 45 19.07 22.66 -0.18
CA SER A 45 18.35 23.93 0.05
C SER A 45 18.43 24.87 -1.16
N SER A 46 19.55 24.88 -1.90
CA SER A 46 19.67 25.64 -3.15
C SER A 46 18.73 25.09 -4.24
N LEU A 47 18.62 23.77 -4.37
CA LEU A 47 17.74 23.12 -5.34
C LEU A 47 16.26 23.29 -4.98
N GLU A 48 15.91 23.23 -3.69
CA GLU A 48 14.56 23.51 -3.20
C GLU A 48 14.14 24.96 -3.45
N GLY A 49 15.06 25.92 -3.28
CA GLY A 49 14.84 27.31 -3.66
C GLY A 49 14.58 27.45 -5.16
N GLN A 50 15.36 26.77 -5.99
CA GLN A 50 15.20 26.79 -7.45
C GLN A 50 13.89 26.13 -7.91
N ASP A 51 13.45 25.03 -7.27
CA ASP A 51 12.15 24.39 -7.55
C ASP A 51 10.98 25.29 -7.14
N SER A 52 11.11 25.97 -6.00
CA SER A 52 10.12 26.93 -5.51
C SER A 52 9.97 28.11 -6.48
N ASP A 53 11.09 28.65 -6.98
CA ASP A 53 11.09 29.74 -7.96
C ASP A 53 10.51 29.31 -9.30
N ARG A 54 10.87 28.12 -9.82
CA ARG A 54 10.23 27.57 -11.04
C ARG A 54 8.73 27.39 -10.84
N ARG A 55 8.29 26.87 -9.69
CA ARG A 55 6.87 26.67 -9.37
C ARG A 55 6.11 27.99 -9.31
N MET A 56 6.71 29.04 -8.76
CA MET A 56 6.13 30.38 -8.72
C MET A 56 6.06 31.01 -10.12
N GLN A 57 7.09 30.81 -10.97
CA GLN A 57 7.05 31.24 -12.38
C GLN A 57 5.97 30.51 -13.18
N TRP A 58 5.81 29.19 -13.00
CA TRP A 58 4.73 28.41 -13.61
C TRP A 58 3.35 28.92 -13.21
N ARG A 59 3.12 29.16 -11.91
CA ARG A 59 1.85 29.73 -11.42
C ARG A 59 1.60 31.14 -11.97
N LYS A 60 2.65 31.95 -12.17
CA LYS A 60 2.52 33.29 -12.74
C LYS A 60 2.15 33.24 -14.23
N GLN A 61 2.67 32.27 -14.98
CA GLN A 61 2.25 32.02 -16.37
C GLN A 61 0.79 31.53 -16.46
N GLU A 62 0.39 30.62 -15.59
CA GLU A 62 -0.99 30.10 -15.53
C GLU A 62 -2.01 31.21 -15.19
N ASN A 63 -1.68 32.08 -14.23
CA ASN A 63 -2.52 33.24 -13.91
C ASN A 63 -2.56 34.27 -15.06
N SER A 64 -1.45 34.48 -15.79
CA SER A 64 -1.43 35.37 -16.96
C SER A 64 -2.28 34.85 -18.14
N ALA A 65 -2.35 33.53 -18.31
CA ALA A 65 -3.22 32.90 -19.30
C ALA A 65 -4.71 33.01 -18.93
N THR A 66 -5.02 33.07 -17.63
CA THR A 66 -6.40 33.19 -17.11
C THR A 66 -6.89 34.65 -17.11
N SER A 67 -6.00 35.64 -16.96
CA SER A 67 -6.39 37.07 -17.04
C SER A 67 -6.68 37.55 -18.47
N ASN A 68 -6.16 36.88 -19.50
CA ASN A 68 -6.43 37.22 -20.90
C ASN A 68 -7.76 36.67 -21.44
N SER A 69 -8.50 35.84 -20.69
CA SER A 69 -9.80 35.32 -21.14
C SER A 69 -11.00 36.24 -20.82
N ASN A 70 -10.80 37.37 -20.14
CA ASN A 70 -11.90 38.25 -19.69
C ASN A 70 -12.00 39.60 -20.43
N PHE A 71 -11.31 39.79 -21.57
CA PHE A 71 -11.33 41.05 -22.32
C PHE A 71 -11.71 40.96 -23.81
N LYS A 72 -12.30 39.86 -24.27
CA LYS A 72 -12.83 39.75 -25.65
C LYS A 72 -14.15 38.99 -25.73
N GLU A 73 -15.18 39.48 -25.05
CA GLU A 73 -16.57 39.11 -25.35
C GLU A 73 -17.48 40.35 -25.36
N LYS A 74 -17.09 41.36 -26.13
CA LYS A 74 -18.01 42.34 -26.72
C LYS A 74 -17.50 42.71 -28.11
N GLN A 75 -18.43 42.76 -29.07
CA GLN A 75 -18.28 42.92 -30.52
C GLN A 75 -17.79 41.66 -31.26
N PHE A 76 -18.65 41.02 -32.05
CA PHE A 76 -19.02 41.50 -33.38
C PHE A 76 -20.17 40.67 -33.95
N VAL A 77 -21.15 41.37 -34.52
CA VAL A 77 -22.25 40.87 -35.34
C VAL A 77 -21.84 41.06 -36.81
N GLN A 78 -22.24 40.10 -37.64
CA GLN A 78 -22.39 40.16 -39.11
C GLN A 78 -21.18 39.91 -40.04
N ASN A 79 -21.37 38.83 -40.81
CA ASN A 79 -21.37 38.74 -42.28
C ASN A 79 -20.07 38.62 -43.09
N ASN A 80 -19.94 37.42 -43.67
CA ASN A 80 -19.84 37.06 -45.10
C ASN A 80 -18.67 37.50 -46.00
N GLU A 81 -18.14 36.43 -46.63
CA GLU A 81 -17.77 36.23 -48.04
C GLU A 81 -16.43 36.72 -48.64
N ALA A 82 -15.68 35.70 -49.08
CA ALA A 82 -15.11 35.48 -50.42
C ALA A 82 -13.72 36.04 -50.82
N LYS A 83 -12.85 35.05 -51.16
CA LYS A 83 -11.89 34.92 -52.29
C LYS A 83 -10.64 35.83 -52.36
N GLU A 84 -9.45 35.20 -52.28
CA GLU A 84 -8.40 35.00 -53.34
C GLU A 84 -7.43 36.20 -53.41
N GLU A 85 -6.10 36.15 -53.59
CA GLU A 85 -5.10 35.12 -53.92
C GLU A 85 -3.68 35.73 -53.72
N THR A 86 -2.61 34.91 -53.58
CA THR A 86 -1.15 35.21 -53.70
C THR A 86 -0.47 35.99 -52.53
N VAL A 87 0.78 35.80 -52.07
CA VAL A 87 2.01 35.08 -52.48
C VAL A 87 2.88 34.78 -51.23
N ASP A 88 3.82 33.84 -51.38
CA ASP A 88 4.68 33.13 -50.42
C ASP A 88 5.67 33.99 -49.57
N LEU A 89 5.87 33.63 -48.28
CA LEU A 89 7.16 33.13 -47.72
C LEU A 89 7.18 33.02 -46.17
N SER A 90 7.57 31.84 -45.70
CA SER A 90 8.24 31.49 -44.41
C SER A 90 7.44 30.87 -43.25
N SER A 91 7.81 29.62 -42.99
CA SER A 91 8.11 28.99 -41.69
C SER A 91 6.97 28.59 -40.73
N SER A 92 7.15 27.37 -40.19
CA SER A 92 6.56 26.80 -38.96
C SER A 92 5.30 25.93 -39.07
N LEU A 93 5.57 24.61 -39.05
CA LEU A 93 4.80 23.50 -38.45
C LEU A 93 3.33 23.80 -38.03
N SER A 94 2.40 23.26 -38.81
CA SER A 94 0.99 23.14 -38.48
C SER A 94 0.65 21.68 -38.13
N TYR A 95 0.31 21.43 -36.85
CA TYR A 95 -0.52 20.30 -36.46
C TYR A 95 -1.89 20.80 -36.02
N SER A 96 -2.89 20.12 -36.56
CA SER A 96 -4.31 20.43 -36.63
C SER A 96 -4.97 20.75 -35.28
N LYS A 97 -5.56 21.95 -35.16
CA LYS A 97 -6.60 22.27 -34.16
C LYS A 97 -7.90 21.60 -34.58
N GLN A 98 -8.10 20.38 -34.12
CA GLN A 98 -9.40 19.71 -34.16
C GLN A 98 -10.36 20.46 -33.22
N LYS A 99 -11.40 21.05 -33.81
CA LYS A 99 -12.50 21.69 -33.08
C LYS A 99 -13.19 20.62 -32.23
N PHE A 100 -13.02 20.65 -30.90
CA PHE A 100 -13.89 19.91 -30.00
C PHE A 100 -15.20 20.68 -29.86
N SER A 101 -16.20 20.25 -30.62
CA SER A 101 -17.60 20.59 -30.40
C SER A 101 -17.98 20.15 -28.99
N ARG A 102 -18.31 21.10 -28.12
CA ARG A 102 -18.73 20.89 -26.71
C ARG A 102 -20.11 20.21 -26.58
N THR A 103 -20.62 19.62 -27.65
CA THR A 103 -21.93 18.94 -27.75
C THR A 103 -21.83 17.43 -27.62
N THR A 104 -20.66 16.85 -27.31
CA THR A 104 -20.49 15.38 -27.17
C THR A 104 -20.38 14.86 -25.73
N LEU A 105 -20.52 15.70 -24.70
CA LEU A 105 -20.44 15.25 -23.29
C LEU A 105 -21.76 14.73 -22.71
N MET A 106 -22.59 14.10 -23.55
CA MET A 106 -23.74 13.28 -23.16
C MET A 106 -23.81 12.07 -24.11
N ARG A 107 -22.67 11.49 -24.46
CA ARG A 107 -22.67 10.20 -25.13
C ARG A 107 -22.91 9.14 -24.05
N SER A 108 -24.12 8.61 -23.99
CA SER A 108 -24.39 7.31 -23.37
C SER A 108 -23.24 6.38 -23.76
N ARG A 109 -22.50 5.89 -22.76
CA ARG A 109 -21.41 4.95 -23.00
C ARG A 109 -22.05 3.68 -23.54
N ALA A 110 -21.68 3.32 -24.77
CA ALA A 110 -22.24 2.16 -25.46
C ALA A 110 -22.09 0.90 -24.59
N ALA A 111 -23.10 0.03 -24.62
CA ALA A 111 -23.06 -1.25 -23.94
C ALA A 111 -21.85 -2.05 -24.42
N ARG A 112 -21.01 -2.52 -23.49
CA ARG A 112 -19.77 -3.22 -23.82
C ARG A 112 -19.94 -4.72 -23.77
N VAL A 113 -19.26 -5.42 -24.68
CA VAL A 113 -19.05 -6.87 -24.60
C VAL A 113 -17.78 -7.13 -23.76
N PRO A 114 -17.89 -7.80 -22.60
CA PRO A 114 -16.75 -8.14 -21.76
C PRO A 114 -15.82 -9.14 -22.46
N ASN A 115 -14.51 -9.05 -22.19
CA ASN A 115 -13.58 -10.10 -22.63
C ASN A 115 -13.80 -11.36 -21.79
N PRO A 116 -13.67 -12.58 -22.36
CA PRO A 116 -13.82 -13.80 -21.58
C PRO A 116 -12.75 -13.90 -20.47
N PRO A 117 -13.06 -14.52 -19.32
CA PRO A 117 -12.08 -14.75 -18.26
C PRO A 117 -10.95 -15.69 -18.74
N PRO A 118 -9.76 -15.62 -18.12
CA PRO A 118 -8.68 -16.55 -18.40
C PRO A 118 -9.13 -18.01 -18.16
N SER A 119 -8.81 -18.91 -19.10
CA SER A 119 -9.21 -20.31 -19.02
C SER A 119 -8.31 -21.08 -18.03
N PRO A 120 -8.85 -21.78 -17.02
CA PRO A 120 -8.06 -22.59 -16.11
C PRO A 120 -7.50 -23.85 -16.79
N THR A 121 -6.41 -24.39 -16.25
CA THR A 121 -5.83 -25.68 -16.69
C THR A 121 -6.87 -26.81 -16.51
N SER A 122 -7.38 -27.31 -17.64
CA SER A 122 -8.59 -28.14 -17.74
C SER A 122 -8.37 -29.62 -17.41
N ILE A 123 -9.17 -30.16 -16.48
CA ILE A 123 -9.86 -31.47 -16.60
C ILE A 123 -11.19 -31.35 -15.83
N GLN A 124 -12.33 -31.32 -16.54
CA GLN A 124 -13.68 -31.45 -15.97
C GLN A 124 -14.28 -32.82 -16.30
N PRO A 125 -15.27 -33.27 -15.50
CA PRO A 125 -16.52 -33.68 -16.12
C PRO A 125 -17.77 -33.00 -15.52
N VAL A 126 -18.72 -32.79 -16.42
CA VAL A 126 -20.03 -32.13 -16.30
C VAL A 126 -21.08 -33.08 -15.72
N ILE A 127 -21.92 -32.63 -14.78
CA ILE A 127 -23.25 -33.23 -14.51
C ILE A 127 -24.31 -32.14 -14.28
N LYS A 128 -25.49 -32.35 -14.89
CA LYS A 128 -26.66 -31.47 -14.98
C LYS A 128 -27.69 -31.67 -13.85
N VAL A 129 -28.21 -30.53 -13.36
CA VAL A 129 -29.62 -30.15 -13.04
C VAL A 129 -30.49 -31.01 -12.10
N ARG A 130 -31.08 -30.34 -11.08
CA ARG A 130 -32.54 -30.31 -10.82
C ARG A 130 -32.95 -29.14 -9.89
N LYS A 131 -34.18 -28.65 -10.10
CA LYS A 131 -34.81 -27.41 -9.64
C LYS A 131 -36.18 -27.75 -9.04
N GLU A 132 -36.55 -27.12 -7.92
CA GLU A 132 -37.90 -26.85 -7.33
C GLU A 132 -37.71 -26.60 -5.81
N GLY A 133 -38.38 -25.71 -5.08
CA GLY A 133 -39.54 -24.85 -5.27
C GLY A 133 -39.68 -23.87 -4.08
N SER A 134 -40.70 -23.02 -4.13
CA SER A 134 -40.94 -21.73 -3.45
C SER A 134 -41.35 -21.74 -1.96
N MET A 135 -40.99 -20.69 -1.17
CA MET A 135 -41.92 -19.74 -0.49
C MET A 135 -41.32 -18.98 0.74
N ALA A 136 -41.55 -17.66 0.73
CA ALA A 136 -41.81 -16.68 1.82
C ALA A 136 -40.90 -16.57 3.09
N ALA A 137 -40.50 -15.31 3.37
CA ALA A 137 -39.84 -14.84 4.59
C ALA A 137 -40.82 -14.24 5.60
N PRO A 138 -40.51 -14.26 6.93
CA PRO A 138 -41.06 -13.32 7.91
C PRO A 138 -40.02 -12.24 8.32
N PRO A 139 -40.47 -11.09 8.87
CA PRO A 139 -39.63 -9.91 9.15
C PRO A 139 -38.74 -10.05 10.41
N PRO A 140 -37.66 -9.24 10.51
CA PRO A 140 -36.75 -9.25 11.65
C PRO A 140 -37.34 -8.54 12.90
N PRO A 141 -37.03 -9.01 14.13
CA PRO A 141 -37.38 -8.34 15.37
C PRO A 141 -36.47 -7.11 15.67
N PRO A 142 -36.95 -6.15 16.49
CA PRO A 142 -36.24 -4.92 16.83
C PRO A 142 -35.05 -5.15 17.80
N PRO A 143 -34.02 -4.28 17.76
CA PRO A 143 -32.83 -4.39 18.61
C PRO A 143 -33.07 -3.88 20.05
N PRO A 144 -32.58 -4.58 21.09
CA PRO A 144 -32.56 -4.12 22.48
C PRO A 144 -31.39 -3.15 22.77
N PRO A 145 -31.48 -2.32 23.84
CA PRO A 145 -30.59 -1.20 24.13
C PRO A 145 -29.22 -1.61 24.71
N LEU A 146 -28.21 -0.78 24.41
CA LEU A 146 -26.82 -0.89 24.88
C LEU A 146 -26.66 -0.59 26.38
N PRO A 147 -25.99 -1.46 27.16
CA PRO A 147 -25.55 -1.13 28.51
C PRO A 147 -24.30 -0.24 28.52
N SER A 148 -24.36 0.77 29.37
CA SER A 148 -23.24 1.67 29.69
C SER A 148 -22.34 1.09 30.80
N LYS A 149 -21.05 1.44 30.70
CA LYS A 149 -20.03 1.67 31.75
C LYS A 149 -18.97 0.57 32.00
N LEU A 150 -17.76 1.12 32.21
CA LEU A 150 -16.52 0.57 32.79
C LEU A 150 -15.69 -0.24 31.76
N LEU A 151 -14.46 0.15 31.42
CA LEU A 151 -13.34 0.29 32.33
C LEU A 151 -12.32 1.36 31.90
N ARG A 152 -11.83 2.05 32.92
CA ARG A 152 -10.82 3.10 32.94
C ARG A 152 -9.44 2.45 33.01
N SER A 153 -8.55 2.78 32.08
CA SER A 153 -7.10 2.56 32.20
C SER A 153 -6.35 3.89 31.97
N PRO A 154 -5.18 4.10 32.59
CA PRO A 154 -4.66 5.43 32.86
C PRO A 154 -3.95 5.99 31.63
N LYS A 155 -4.49 7.05 31.04
CA LYS A 155 -3.74 7.84 30.05
C LYS A 155 -3.33 9.16 30.70
N ALA A 156 -2.03 9.39 30.74
CA ALA A 156 -1.36 10.63 31.16
C ALA A 156 -1.64 11.83 30.23
N VAL A 157 -2.70 11.77 29.42
CA VAL A 157 -3.12 12.84 28.51
C VAL A 157 -4.65 12.86 28.49
N GLN A 158 -5.21 13.97 28.97
CA GLN A 158 -6.64 14.20 29.00
C GLN A 158 -7.01 15.12 27.83
N ARG A 159 -8.12 14.82 27.14
CA ARG A 159 -8.66 15.77 26.14
C ARG A 159 -9.16 17.00 26.89
N VAL A 160 -8.78 18.18 26.41
CA VAL A 160 -9.17 19.50 26.93
C VAL A 160 -10.28 20.04 26.03
N PRO A 161 -11.57 19.87 26.39
CA PRO A 161 -12.71 20.30 25.58
C PRO A 161 -12.68 21.80 25.24
N GLU A 162 -12.03 22.60 26.07
CA GLU A 162 -11.83 24.04 25.92
C GLU A 162 -11.03 24.38 24.65
N VAL A 163 -10.13 23.50 24.19
CA VAL A 163 -9.38 23.69 22.94
C VAL A 163 -10.32 23.65 21.72
N LEU A 164 -11.32 22.76 21.75
CA LEU A 164 -12.33 22.69 20.69
C LEU A 164 -13.27 23.90 20.71
N GLU A 165 -13.56 24.42 21.89
CA GLU A 165 -14.39 25.61 22.06
C GLU A 165 -13.66 26.89 21.65
N LEU A 166 -12.36 26.99 21.95
CA LEU A 166 -11.49 28.07 21.49
C LEU A 166 -11.34 28.04 19.95
N TYR A 167 -11.10 26.87 19.36
CA TYR A 167 -11.02 26.72 17.90
C TYR A 167 -12.32 27.16 17.22
N ARG A 168 -13.48 26.71 17.73
CA ARG A 168 -14.79 27.13 17.22
C ARG A 168 -15.02 28.63 17.39
N SER A 169 -14.56 29.22 18.48
CA SER A 169 -14.70 30.65 18.77
C SER A 169 -13.84 31.50 17.83
N LEU A 170 -12.62 31.07 17.53
CA LEU A 170 -11.72 31.75 16.60
C LEU A 170 -12.23 31.65 15.15
N VAL A 171 -12.58 30.44 14.72
CA VAL A 171 -13.03 30.19 13.33
C VAL A 171 -14.38 30.85 13.03
N ARG A 172 -15.28 31.01 14.03
CA ARG A 172 -16.56 31.72 13.83
C ARG A 172 -16.46 33.24 13.93
N ARG A 173 -15.44 33.78 14.59
CA ARG A 173 -15.25 35.23 14.74
C ARG A 173 -14.68 35.88 13.48
N GLU A 174 -13.99 35.12 12.62
CA GLU A 174 -13.48 35.59 11.32
C GLU A 174 -14.58 35.96 10.30
N GLY A 175 -15.86 35.65 10.57
CA GLY A 175 -16.96 35.83 9.61
C GLY A 175 -17.95 36.95 9.90
N LYS A 176 -17.75 37.80 10.93
CA LYS A 176 -18.81 38.71 11.37
C LYS A 176 -18.30 40.06 11.87
N ASN A 177 -17.97 40.94 10.91
CA ASN A 177 -17.90 42.38 11.13
C ASN A 177 -19.19 43.05 10.62
N ASP A 178 -19.65 44.03 11.38
CA ASP A 178 -20.91 44.76 11.27
C ASP A 178 -21.17 45.46 9.92
N SER A 179 -22.43 45.46 9.48
CA SER A 179 -22.99 46.53 8.65
C SER A 179 -24.50 46.60 8.87
N LYS A 180 -24.94 47.59 9.64
CA LYS A 180 -26.35 47.92 9.88
C LYS A 180 -26.76 48.96 8.84
N SER A 181 -27.55 48.60 7.84
CA SER A 181 -28.36 49.56 7.06
C SER A 181 -29.42 48.85 6.20
N GLY A 182 -30.68 49.21 6.41
CA GLY A 182 -31.69 49.41 5.36
C GLY A 182 -32.25 48.22 4.56
N SER A 183 -33.51 47.93 4.84
CA SER A 183 -34.59 47.76 3.85
C SER A 183 -34.59 46.57 2.87
N THR A 184 -35.64 45.75 3.04
CA THR A 184 -36.39 44.98 2.03
C THR A 184 -35.76 43.71 1.43
N GLY A 185 -36.38 42.57 1.80
CA GLY A 185 -36.61 41.43 0.91
C GLY A 185 -35.48 40.42 0.75
N ILE A 186 -35.75 39.18 1.21
CA ILE A 186 -35.58 37.87 0.53
C ILE A 186 -35.53 36.81 1.65
N PRO A 187 -36.35 35.74 1.61
CA PRO A 187 -36.22 34.64 2.56
C PRO A 187 -35.04 33.76 2.12
N VAL A 188 -33.95 33.76 2.88
CA VAL A 188 -32.84 32.79 2.69
C VAL A 188 -32.64 32.03 3.99
N ALA A 189 -33.17 30.80 4.04
CA ALA A 189 -32.65 29.73 4.89
C ALA A 189 -33.22 28.32 4.60
N SER A 190 -34.15 28.14 3.65
CA SER A 190 -34.66 26.81 3.27
C SER A 190 -33.97 26.20 2.04
N ASN A 191 -33.51 27.04 1.11
CA ASN A 191 -33.11 26.58 -0.23
C ASN A 191 -31.64 26.14 -0.35
N SER A 192 -30.79 26.36 0.64
CA SER A 192 -29.39 25.93 0.55
C SER A 192 -29.27 24.40 0.55
N ARG A 193 -30.11 23.70 1.31
CA ARG A 193 -30.14 22.23 1.37
C ARG A 193 -30.75 21.61 0.11
N GLU A 194 -31.77 22.24 -0.46
CA GLU A 194 -32.36 21.83 -1.74
C GLU A 194 -31.41 22.11 -2.91
N MET A 195 -30.73 23.26 -2.92
CA MET A 195 -29.72 23.59 -3.92
C MET A 195 -28.51 22.63 -3.85
N ILE A 196 -28.08 22.22 -2.65
CA ILE A 196 -27.05 21.19 -2.47
C ILE A 196 -27.53 19.83 -2.99
N GLY A 197 -28.75 19.39 -2.63
CA GLY A 197 -29.31 18.14 -3.11
C GLY A 197 -29.53 18.12 -4.64
N GLU A 198 -29.90 19.25 -5.24
CA GLU A 198 -30.00 19.40 -6.69
C GLU A 198 -28.64 19.35 -7.38
N ILE A 199 -27.61 20.02 -6.83
CA ILE A 199 -26.24 19.97 -7.36
C ILE A 199 -25.65 18.56 -7.23
N GLU A 200 -25.89 17.87 -6.12
CA GLU A 200 -25.46 16.49 -5.91
C GLU A 200 -26.15 15.53 -6.90
N ASN A 201 -27.47 15.66 -7.08
CA ASN A 201 -28.26 14.78 -7.95
C ASN A 201 -28.09 15.07 -9.46
N ARG A 202 -27.68 16.29 -9.81
CA ARG A 202 -27.30 16.71 -11.18
C ARG A 202 -25.79 16.71 -11.42
N SER A 203 -24.99 16.30 -10.44
CA SER A 203 -23.53 16.25 -10.61
C SER A 203 -23.19 15.32 -11.76
N ALA A 204 -22.19 15.71 -12.57
CA ALA A 204 -21.73 14.91 -13.70
C ALA A 204 -21.38 13.47 -13.27
N TYR A 205 -20.83 13.31 -12.07
CA TYR A 205 -20.52 12.01 -11.47
C TYR A 205 -21.76 11.16 -11.19
N VAL A 206 -22.80 11.71 -10.52
CA VAL A 206 -24.04 10.95 -10.25
C VAL A 206 -24.78 10.61 -11.55
N LEU A 207 -24.78 11.51 -12.54
CA LEU A 207 -25.35 11.23 -13.86
C LEU A 207 -24.57 10.13 -14.60
N ALA A 208 -23.24 10.11 -14.48
CA ALA A 208 -22.42 9.07 -15.08
C ALA A 208 -22.65 7.69 -14.42
N ILE A 209 -22.84 7.63 -13.10
CA ILE A 209 -23.26 6.40 -12.40
C ILE A 209 -24.62 5.93 -12.90
N LYS A 210 -25.62 6.81 -12.97
CA LYS A 210 -26.95 6.46 -13.48
C LYS A 210 -26.88 5.94 -14.92
N SER A 211 -26.09 6.60 -15.77
CA SER A 211 -25.83 6.13 -17.14
C SER A 211 -25.21 4.74 -17.18
N ASP A 212 -24.24 4.43 -16.32
CA ASP A 212 -23.64 3.08 -16.29
C ASP A 212 -24.62 2.03 -15.76
N VAL A 213 -25.43 2.37 -14.75
CA VAL A 213 -26.49 1.49 -14.22
C VAL A 213 -27.52 1.16 -15.30
N GLU A 214 -27.92 2.14 -16.12
CA GLU A 214 -28.89 1.96 -17.19
C GLU A 214 -28.31 1.20 -18.40
N ASN A 215 -27.07 1.53 -18.80
CA ASN A 215 -26.51 1.07 -20.08
C ASN A 215 -25.61 -0.18 -19.97
N GLN A 216 -25.03 -0.46 -18.80
CA GLN A 216 -24.07 -1.56 -18.61
C GLN A 216 -24.69 -2.79 -17.93
N GLY A 217 -26.01 -2.91 -17.88
CA GLY A 217 -26.66 -4.02 -17.18
C GLY A 217 -26.33 -5.40 -17.76
N ALA A 218 -26.22 -5.55 -19.08
CA ALA A 218 -25.82 -6.82 -19.69
C ALA A 218 -24.37 -7.20 -19.33
N PHE A 219 -23.47 -6.20 -19.33
CA PHE A 219 -22.07 -6.36 -18.94
C PHE A 219 -21.95 -6.78 -17.46
N VAL A 220 -22.62 -6.09 -16.55
CA VAL A 220 -22.58 -6.42 -15.11
C VAL A 220 -23.21 -7.79 -14.84
N ASN A 221 -24.32 -8.13 -15.50
CA ASN A 221 -24.93 -9.45 -15.35
C ASN A 221 -24.04 -10.59 -15.88
N PHE A 222 -23.29 -10.34 -16.95
CA PHE A 222 -22.27 -11.28 -17.42
C PHE A 222 -21.19 -11.49 -16.35
N LEU A 223 -20.59 -10.41 -15.84
CA LEU A 223 -19.56 -10.50 -14.79
C LEU A 223 -20.10 -11.20 -13.53
N ALA A 224 -21.33 -10.88 -13.12
CA ALA A 224 -22.00 -11.51 -11.99
C ALA A 224 -22.12 -13.02 -12.18
N ASN A 225 -22.47 -13.47 -13.39
CA ASN A 225 -22.56 -14.89 -13.72
C ASN A 225 -21.17 -15.56 -13.69
N GLU A 226 -20.13 -14.92 -14.22
CA GLU A 226 -18.76 -15.42 -14.15
C GLU A 226 -18.27 -15.56 -12.70
N VAL A 227 -18.48 -14.55 -11.86
CA VAL A 227 -18.13 -14.63 -10.43
C VAL A 227 -18.94 -15.71 -9.72
N GLN A 228 -20.24 -15.83 -10.00
CA GLN A 228 -21.10 -16.83 -9.38
C GLN A 228 -20.63 -18.26 -9.73
N ASN A 229 -20.23 -18.50 -10.98
CA ASN A 229 -19.81 -19.81 -11.46
C ASN A 229 -18.32 -20.12 -11.23
N ALA A 230 -17.50 -19.10 -10.91
CA ALA A 230 -16.08 -19.28 -10.63
C ALA A 230 -15.85 -20.34 -9.55
N ALA A 231 -15.14 -21.40 -9.90
CA ALA A 231 -14.77 -22.49 -8.98
C ALA A 231 -13.40 -23.01 -9.42
N TYR A 232 -12.35 -22.48 -8.82
CA TYR A 232 -10.97 -22.81 -9.14
C TYR A 232 -10.42 -23.85 -8.17
N LYS A 233 -9.39 -24.58 -8.59
CA LYS A 233 -8.66 -25.53 -7.74
C LYS A 233 -7.44 -24.88 -7.11
N GLU A 234 -6.74 -24.07 -7.89
CA GLU A 234 -5.53 -23.37 -7.45
C GLU A 234 -5.83 -21.90 -7.16
N ILE A 235 -5.19 -21.36 -6.13
CA ILE A 235 -5.33 -19.95 -5.76
C ILE A 235 -4.71 -19.01 -6.82
N ALA A 236 -3.72 -19.48 -7.58
CA ALA A 236 -3.13 -18.71 -8.69
C ALA A 236 -4.18 -18.38 -9.77
N ASP A 237 -5.07 -19.32 -10.10
CA ASP A 237 -6.15 -19.08 -11.05
C ASP A 237 -7.14 -18.03 -10.52
N VAL A 238 -7.39 -18.02 -9.20
CA VAL A 238 -8.22 -16.99 -8.54
C VAL A 238 -7.55 -15.62 -8.66
N GLU A 239 -6.23 -15.53 -8.51
CA GLU A 239 -5.52 -14.26 -8.69
C GLU A 239 -5.65 -13.70 -10.12
N GLU A 240 -5.50 -14.56 -11.13
CA GLU A 240 -5.68 -14.18 -12.53
C GLU A 240 -7.11 -13.75 -12.81
N PHE A 241 -8.08 -14.49 -12.28
CA PHE A 241 -9.50 -14.15 -12.39
C PHE A 241 -9.81 -12.81 -11.71
N VAL A 242 -9.34 -12.57 -10.49
CA VAL A 242 -9.55 -11.30 -9.78
C VAL A 242 -8.92 -10.15 -10.56
N LYS A 243 -7.71 -10.34 -11.10
CA LYS A 243 -7.05 -9.34 -11.94
C LYS A 243 -7.87 -9.00 -13.20
N TRP A 244 -8.43 -10.02 -13.85
CA TRP A 244 -9.34 -9.82 -14.98
C TRP A 244 -10.62 -9.09 -14.54
N LEU A 245 -11.24 -9.53 -13.45
CA LEU A 245 -12.49 -8.97 -12.93
C LEU A 245 -12.33 -7.49 -12.58
N ASP A 246 -11.28 -7.13 -11.84
CA ASP A 246 -10.99 -5.76 -11.47
C ASP A 246 -10.63 -4.92 -12.72
N GLY A 247 -9.99 -5.54 -13.72
CA GLY A 247 -9.75 -4.92 -15.02
C GLY A 247 -11.06 -4.59 -15.76
N GLU A 248 -12.02 -5.51 -15.80
CA GLU A 248 -13.32 -5.27 -16.43
C GLU A 248 -14.14 -4.24 -15.62
N LEU A 249 -14.16 -4.34 -14.29
CA LEU A 249 -14.90 -3.40 -13.43
C LEU A 249 -14.32 -1.98 -13.46
N SER A 250 -13.04 -1.82 -13.78
CA SER A 250 -12.41 -0.50 -13.96
C SER A 250 -13.02 0.35 -15.08
N TYR A 251 -13.83 -0.23 -15.97
CA TYR A 251 -14.56 0.52 -16.99
C TYR A 251 -15.77 1.29 -16.44
N LEU A 252 -16.28 0.88 -15.27
CA LEU A 252 -17.36 1.58 -14.59
C LEU A 252 -16.84 2.88 -13.97
N VAL A 253 -17.69 3.91 -13.93
CA VAL A 253 -17.35 5.21 -13.32
C VAL A 253 -17.01 5.06 -11.83
N ASP A 254 -17.82 4.26 -11.13
CA ASP A 254 -17.59 3.89 -9.75
C ASP A 254 -18.16 2.50 -9.53
N GLU A 255 -17.27 1.52 -9.33
CA GLU A 255 -17.64 0.12 -9.16
C GLU A 255 -18.70 -0.06 -8.07
N ARG A 256 -18.45 0.44 -6.86
CA ARG A 256 -19.34 0.17 -5.71
C ARG A 256 -20.67 0.90 -5.86
N ALA A 257 -20.65 2.12 -6.38
CA ALA A 257 -21.86 2.90 -6.59
C ALA A 257 -22.73 2.37 -7.73
N VAL A 258 -22.14 1.77 -8.76
CA VAL A 258 -22.87 1.14 -9.87
C VAL A 258 -23.38 -0.25 -9.44
N LEU A 259 -22.52 -1.11 -8.88
CA LEU A 259 -22.85 -2.50 -8.56
C LEU A 259 -23.95 -2.64 -7.51
N LYS A 260 -24.11 -1.69 -6.58
CA LYS A 260 -25.21 -1.71 -5.59
C LYS A 260 -26.61 -1.70 -6.20
N HIS A 261 -26.75 -1.27 -7.46
CA HIS A 261 -28.03 -1.24 -8.18
C HIS A 261 -28.34 -2.59 -8.87
N PHE A 262 -27.41 -3.54 -8.85
CA PHE A 262 -27.57 -4.86 -9.46
C PHE A 262 -27.78 -5.93 -8.39
N PRO A 263 -29.01 -6.40 -8.14
CA PRO A 263 -29.30 -7.34 -7.04
C PRO A 263 -28.67 -8.72 -7.22
N ASN A 264 -28.31 -9.08 -8.47
CA ASN A 264 -27.67 -10.36 -8.79
C ASN A 264 -26.15 -10.33 -8.61
N TRP A 265 -25.55 -9.18 -8.27
CA TRP A 265 -24.11 -9.08 -8.07
C TRP A 265 -23.67 -9.90 -6.85
N PRO A 266 -22.79 -10.90 -7.02
CA PRO A 266 -22.35 -11.77 -5.92
C PRO A 266 -21.25 -11.09 -5.08
N GLU A 267 -21.58 -9.96 -4.44
CA GLU A 267 -20.64 -9.10 -3.69
C GLU A 267 -19.78 -9.89 -2.70
N LYS A 268 -20.43 -10.74 -1.88
CA LYS A 268 -19.74 -11.58 -0.89
C LYS A 268 -18.68 -12.49 -1.50
N LYS A 269 -18.93 -13.02 -2.70
CA LYS A 269 -18.01 -13.92 -3.39
C LYS A 269 -16.87 -13.14 -4.04
N ALA A 270 -17.18 -12.04 -4.73
CA ALA A 270 -16.18 -11.17 -5.32
C ALA A 270 -15.18 -10.65 -4.27
N ASP A 271 -15.69 -10.16 -3.13
CA ASP A 271 -14.86 -9.64 -2.04
C ASP A 271 -14.02 -10.74 -1.39
N ALA A 272 -14.58 -11.93 -1.18
CA ALA A 272 -13.82 -13.07 -0.64
C ALA A 272 -12.71 -13.53 -1.60
N MET A 273 -12.96 -13.53 -2.92
CA MET A 273 -11.94 -13.86 -3.93
C MET A 273 -10.81 -12.82 -3.91
N ARG A 274 -11.14 -11.53 -3.82
CA ARG A 274 -10.14 -10.45 -3.67
C ARG A 274 -9.34 -10.57 -2.40
N GLU A 275 -10.00 -10.83 -1.26
CA GLU A 275 -9.35 -11.05 0.04
C GLU A 275 -8.36 -12.24 -0.05
N ALA A 276 -8.80 -13.36 -0.63
CA ALA A 276 -7.98 -14.56 -0.78
C ALA A 276 -6.78 -14.32 -1.71
N ALA A 277 -7.03 -13.75 -2.90
CA ALA A 277 -5.99 -13.43 -3.88
C ALA A 277 -4.95 -12.46 -3.31
N PHE A 278 -5.39 -11.38 -2.66
CA PHE A 278 -4.49 -10.41 -2.05
C PHE A 278 -3.63 -11.05 -0.95
N THR A 279 -4.26 -11.77 -0.01
CA THR A 279 -3.55 -12.39 1.11
C THR A 279 -2.52 -13.41 0.62
N TYR A 280 -2.90 -14.25 -0.33
CA TYR A 280 -1.98 -15.23 -0.91
C TYR A 280 -0.82 -14.54 -1.63
N ARG A 281 -1.08 -13.52 -2.45
CA ARG A 281 -0.05 -12.74 -3.17
C ARG A 281 0.95 -12.12 -2.22
N ASP A 282 0.47 -11.50 -1.15
CA ASP A 282 1.30 -10.83 -0.15
C ASP A 282 2.27 -11.83 0.51
N LEU A 283 1.75 -12.98 0.94
CA LEU A 283 2.58 -14.07 1.47
C LEU A 283 3.54 -14.65 0.43
N LYS A 284 3.11 -14.76 -0.84
CA LYS A 284 3.96 -15.28 -1.93
C LYS A 284 5.09 -14.33 -2.28
N ASN A 285 4.84 -13.03 -2.27
CA ASN A 285 5.85 -12.00 -2.44
C ASN A 285 6.86 -12.02 -1.28
N LEU A 286 6.37 -12.15 -0.05
CA LEU A 286 7.23 -12.26 1.13
C LEU A 286 8.08 -13.54 1.12
N GLU A 287 7.49 -14.67 0.72
CA GLU A 287 8.21 -15.92 0.49
C GLU A 287 9.28 -15.74 -0.58
N SER A 288 8.97 -15.08 -1.69
CA SER A 288 9.94 -14.81 -2.76
C SER A 288 11.08 -13.88 -2.30
N GLU A 289 10.77 -12.81 -1.53
CA GLU A 289 11.76 -11.90 -0.93
C GLU A 289 12.75 -12.68 -0.04
N ALA A 290 12.25 -13.60 0.78
CA ALA A 290 13.06 -14.42 1.68
C ALA A 290 13.79 -15.57 0.97
N SER A 291 13.13 -16.25 0.04
CA SER A 291 13.71 -17.35 -0.73
C SER A 291 14.78 -16.87 -1.70
N LEU A 292 14.69 -15.66 -2.24
CA LEU A 292 15.72 -15.05 -3.10
C LEU A 292 16.76 -14.27 -2.31
N PHE A 293 16.61 -14.16 -0.99
CA PHE A 293 17.54 -13.42 -0.15
C PHE A 293 18.98 -13.95 -0.30
N HIS A 294 19.91 -13.01 -0.47
CA HIS A 294 21.34 -13.26 -0.50
C HIS A 294 22.04 -12.18 0.32
N ASP A 295 22.96 -12.59 1.20
CA ASP A 295 23.73 -11.66 2.04
C ASP A 295 24.71 -10.85 1.20
N ASP A 296 24.55 -9.52 1.18
CA ASP A 296 25.52 -8.62 0.56
C ASP A 296 26.65 -8.31 1.55
N ARG A 297 27.82 -8.88 1.27
CA ARG A 297 29.03 -8.71 2.10
C ARG A 297 29.52 -7.27 2.18
N ARG A 298 29.12 -6.39 1.26
CA ARG A 298 29.49 -4.97 1.24
C ARG A 298 28.75 -4.16 2.30
N VAL A 299 27.58 -4.64 2.73
CA VAL A 299 26.79 -4.00 3.77
C VAL A 299 27.41 -4.28 5.14
N ALA A 300 27.52 -3.26 5.99
CA ALA A 300 28.06 -3.43 7.35
C ALA A 300 27.28 -4.51 8.14
N THR A 301 27.99 -5.38 8.85
CA THR A 301 27.40 -6.53 9.57
C THR A 301 26.17 -6.15 10.41
N PRO A 302 26.20 -5.10 11.25
CA PRO A 302 25.02 -4.74 12.06
C PRO A 302 23.78 -4.39 11.22
N MET A 303 23.99 -3.74 10.06
CA MET A 303 22.90 -3.40 9.14
C MET A 303 22.35 -4.62 8.43
N ALA A 304 23.22 -5.52 7.97
CA ALA A 304 22.82 -6.78 7.34
C ALA A 304 22.00 -7.65 8.30
N LEU A 305 22.48 -7.83 9.53
CA LEU A 305 21.77 -8.59 10.57
C LEU A 305 20.42 -7.95 10.91
N LYS A 306 20.34 -6.62 11.02
CA LYS A 306 19.07 -5.91 11.24
C LYS A 306 18.08 -6.12 10.08
N GLY A 307 18.57 -6.10 8.84
CA GLY A 307 17.75 -6.38 7.65
C GLY A 307 17.17 -7.80 7.66
N MET A 308 18.01 -8.79 7.97
CA MET A 308 17.58 -10.19 8.12
C MET A 308 16.56 -10.37 9.26
N GLN A 309 16.76 -9.68 10.40
CA GLN A 309 15.79 -9.68 11.50
C GLN A 309 14.44 -9.10 11.08
N ALA A 310 14.44 -7.95 10.41
CA ALA A 310 13.21 -7.32 9.94
C ALA A 310 12.44 -8.21 8.94
N LEU A 311 13.17 -8.92 8.06
CA LEU A 311 12.56 -9.87 7.14
C LEU A 311 11.96 -11.07 7.88
N GLN A 312 12.66 -11.61 8.87
CA GLN A 312 12.15 -12.68 9.72
C GLN A 312 10.90 -12.24 10.51
N ASP A 313 10.87 -11.01 11.03
CA ASP A 313 9.71 -10.46 11.74
C ASP A 313 8.48 -10.39 10.83
N LYS A 314 8.65 -9.97 9.56
CA LYS A 314 7.56 -9.98 8.56
C LYS A 314 7.04 -11.40 8.31
N ILE A 315 7.93 -12.39 8.15
CA ILE A 315 7.55 -13.79 7.91
C ILE A 315 6.71 -14.33 9.06
N GLU A 316 7.19 -14.15 10.30
CA GLU A 316 6.46 -14.60 11.49
C GLU A 316 5.11 -13.92 11.62
N GLN A 317 5.06 -12.60 11.39
CA GLN A 317 3.81 -11.86 11.46
C GLN A 317 2.81 -12.33 10.38
N GLY A 318 3.29 -12.65 9.17
CA GLY A 318 2.50 -13.22 8.09
C GLY A 318 1.92 -14.58 8.48
N ILE A 319 2.76 -15.52 8.94
CA ILE A 319 2.34 -16.85 9.39
C ILE A 319 1.30 -16.75 10.52
N GLN A 320 1.60 -16.00 11.58
CA GLN A 320 0.71 -15.84 12.73
C GLN A 320 -0.64 -15.23 12.36
N ASN A 321 -0.63 -14.22 11.48
CA ASN A 321 -1.88 -13.60 11.01
C ASN A 321 -2.74 -14.59 10.22
N THR A 322 -2.13 -15.36 9.33
CA THR A 322 -2.83 -16.38 8.55
C THR A 322 -3.37 -17.49 9.43
N GLU A 323 -2.58 -18.01 10.36
CA GLU A 323 -3.01 -19.04 11.32
C GLU A 323 -4.20 -18.56 12.18
N ARG A 324 -4.16 -17.31 12.65
CA ARG A 324 -5.24 -16.71 13.46
C ARG A 324 -6.58 -16.63 12.73
N VAL A 325 -6.57 -16.35 11.43
CA VAL A 325 -7.81 -16.20 10.62
C VAL A 325 -8.20 -17.48 9.87
N ARG A 326 -7.35 -18.50 9.86
CA ARG A 326 -7.47 -19.71 9.04
C ARG A 326 -8.83 -20.41 9.21
N ASP A 327 -9.28 -20.64 10.43
CA ASP A 327 -10.49 -21.44 10.69
C ASP A 327 -11.80 -20.74 10.28
N SER A 328 -11.84 -19.41 10.35
CA SER A 328 -13.01 -18.63 9.92
C SER A 328 -12.96 -18.35 8.42
N ALA A 329 -11.79 -18.05 7.86
CA ALA A 329 -11.60 -17.82 6.43
C ALA A 329 -11.84 -19.10 5.62
N SER A 330 -11.28 -20.25 6.02
CA SER A 330 -11.43 -21.52 5.32
C SER A 330 -12.88 -21.97 5.18
N ARG A 331 -13.70 -21.79 6.21
CA ARG A 331 -15.14 -22.08 6.15
C ARG A 331 -15.83 -21.20 5.10
N ARG A 332 -15.63 -19.88 5.17
CA ARG A 332 -16.18 -18.93 4.19
C ARG A 332 -15.74 -19.25 2.76
N TYR A 333 -14.46 -19.53 2.56
CA TYR A 333 -13.90 -19.85 1.25
C TYR A 333 -14.46 -21.16 0.69
N ARG A 334 -14.61 -22.20 1.53
CA ARG A 334 -15.22 -23.47 1.12
C ARG A 334 -16.67 -23.29 0.64
N ASP A 335 -17.45 -22.51 1.37
CA ASP A 335 -18.85 -22.21 1.01
C ASP A 335 -18.94 -21.47 -0.34
N LEU A 336 -17.96 -20.61 -0.61
CA LEU A 336 -17.85 -19.80 -1.83
C LEU A 336 -17.08 -20.48 -2.97
N LYS A 337 -16.61 -21.73 -2.80
CA LYS A 337 -15.80 -22.48 -3.77
C LYS A 337 -14.47 -21.79 -4.13
N ILE A 338 -13.84 -21.18 -3.12
CA ILE A 338 -12.51 -20.56 -3.21
C ILE A 338 -11.50 -21.54 -2.57
N PRO A 339 -10.38 -21.85 -3.24
CA PRO A 339 -9.28 -22.63 -2.67
C PRO A 339 -8.80 -22.01 -1.35
N TRP A 340 -8.65 -22.85 -0.33
CA TRP A 340 -8.21 -22.43 1.01
C TRP A 340 -7.06 -23.30 1.53
N GLU A 341 -6.78 -24.42 0.85
CA GLU A 341 -5.75 -25.39 1.18
C GLU A 341 -4.34 -24.77 1.17
N TRP A 342 -4.13 -23.69 0.40
CA TRP A 342 -2.89 -22.92 0.42
C TRP A 342 -2.56 -22.33 1.81
N MET A 343 -3.56 -22.13 2.68
CA MET A 343 -3.40 -21.63 4.05
C MET A 343 -2.95 -22.70 5.05
N LEU A 344 -2.91 -23.98 4.64
CA LEU A 344 -2.51 -25.08 5.52
C LEU A 344 -1.00 -25.06 5.78
N ASP A 345 -0.59 -25.77 6.82
CA ASP A 345 0.82 -25.98 7.15
C ASP A 345 1.62 -26.69 6.06
N SER A 346 0.97 -27.34 5.09
CA SER A 346 1.59 -27.91 3.89
C SER A 346 1.68 -26.94 2.70
N GLY A 347 1.01 -25.79 2.77
CA GLY A 347 0.90 -24.80 1.70
C GLY A 347 1.97 -23.70 1.79
N ILE A 348 1.54 -22.44 1.64
CA ILE A 348 2.45 -21.27 1.67
C ILE A 348 3.16 -21.12 3.03
N ILE A 349 2.52 -21.57 4.11
CA ILE A 349 3.08 -21.56 5.46
C ILE A 349 4.36 -22.39 5.53
N ASN A 350 4.38 -23.58 4.90
CA ASN A 350 5.60 -24.39 4.85
C ASN A 350 6.71 -23.68 4.07
N GLN A 351 6.37 -23.08 2.93
CA GLN A 351 7.34 -22.38 2.08
C GLN A 351 7.99 -21.21 2.83
N LEU A 352 7.19 -20.44 3.58
CA LEU A 352 7.68 -19.38 4.47
C LEU A 352 8.59 -19.92 5.59
N LYS A 353 8.23 -21.04 6.23
CA LYS A 353 9.09 -21.72 7.23
C LYS A 353 10.43 -22.15 6.62
N MET A 354 10.42 -22.68 5.40
CA MET A 354 11.65 -23.04 4.66
C MET A 354 12.49 -21.82 4.27
N ALA A 355 11.86 -20.72 3.86
CA ALA A 355 12.54 -19.47 3.56
C ALA A 355 13.19 -18.87 4.82
N SER A 356 12.53 -18.94 5.98
CA SER A 356 13.12 -18.59 7.28
C SER A 356 14.35 -19.43 7.60
N LEU A 357 14.35 -20.73 7.32
CA LEU A 357 15.55 -21.57 7.52
C LEU A 357 16.73 -21.08 6.65
N LYS A 358 16.48 -20.82 5.36
CA LYS A 358 17.51 -20.24 4.49
C LYS A 358 18.06 -18.93 5.04
N LEU A 359 17.19 -18.06 5.55
CA LEU A 359 17.59 -16.81 6.19
C LEU A 359 18.44 -17.04 7.45
N ALA A 360 18.06 -18.00 8.31
CA ALA A 360 18.84 -18.42 9.48
C ALA A 360 20.26 -18.85 9.13
N LYS A 361 20.39 -19.64 8.07
CA LYS A 361 21.69 -20.11 7.58
C LYS A 361 22.59 -18.95 7.18
N GLU A 362 22.10 -18.00 6.39
CA GLU A 362 22.89 -16.85 5.95
C GLU A 362 23.21 -15.90 7.12
N TYR A 363 22.27 -15.74 8.07
CA TYR A 363 22.49 -14.97 9.30
C TYR A 363 23.63 -15.53 10.15
N MET A 364 23.62 -16.83 10.43
CA MET A 364 24.67 -17.50 11.22
C MET A 364 26.03 -17.43 10.52
N LYS A 365 26.07 -17.65 9.20
CA LYS A 365 27.31 -17.50 8.42
C LYS A 365 27.86 -16.08 8.50
N ARG A 366 27.00 -15.07 8.40
CA ARG A 366 27.40 -13.66 8.46
C ARG A 366 28.03 -13.32 9.80
N ILE A 367 27.49 -13.86 10.90
CA ILE A 367 28.09 -13.76 12.24
C ILE A 367 29.45 -14.45 12.29
N VAL A 368 29.55 -15.71 11.86
CA VAL A 368 30.84 -16.44 11.86
C VAL A 368 31.92 -15.71 11.06
N ILE A 369 31.57 -15.09 9.94
CA ILE A 369 32.50 -14.27 9.14
C ILE A 369 32.94 -13.03 9.92
N ALA A 370 32.01 -12.32 10.55
CA ALA A 370 32.30 -11.12 11.32
C ALA A 370 33.25 -11.43 12.50
N LEU A 371 32.97 -12.50 13.24
CA LEU A 371 33.79 -13.00 14.34
C LEU A 371 35.23 -13.31 13.88
N LYS A 372 35.39 -13.97 12.73
CA LYS A 372 36.72 -14.28 12.17
C LYS A 372 37.50 -13.07 11.65
N SER A 373 36.80 -12.00 11.30
CA SER A 373 37.38 -10.87 10.54
C SER A 373 37.74 -9.67 11.42
N ASP A 374 37.10 -9.51 12.59
CA ASP A 374 37.34 -8.38 13.49
C ASP A 374 37.78 -8.87 14.89
N PRO A 375 39.08 -8.80 15.22
CA PRO A 375 39.61 -9.18 16.54
C PRO A 375 39.10 -8.31 17.70
N PHE A 376 38.40 -7.21 17.42
CA PHE A 376 37.87 -6.26 18.39
C PHE A 376 36.34 -6.27 18.47
N ALA A 377 35.67 -7.19 17.75
CA ALA A 377 34.23 -7.35 17.84
C ALA A 377 33.80 -7.84 19.24
N ASN A 378 32.56 -7.50 19.61
CA ASN A 378 31.93 -8.07 20.81
C ASN A 378 31.47 -9.50 20.51
N ASP A 379 32.41 -10.43 20.55
CA ASP A 379 32.22 -11.83 20.13
C ASP A 379 31.07 -12.50 20.89
N GLU A 380 30.94 -12.23 22.19
CA GLU A 380 29.86 -12.79 23.02
C GLU A 380 28.47 -12.28 22.59
N GLU A 381 28.33 -10.99 22.33
CA GLU A 381 27.06 -10.40 21.88
C GLU A 381 26.66 -10.92 20.50
N LEU A 382 27.60 -11.01 19.56
CA LEU A 382 27.35 -11.55 18.23
C LEU A 382 26.98 -13.04 18.26
N LEU A 383 27.68 -13.84 19.06
CA LEU A 383 27.36 -15.25 19.27
C LEU A 383 25.95 -15.40 19.88
N MET A 384 25.64 -14.65 20.93
CA MET A 384 24.31 -14.67 21.55
C MET A 384 23.20 -14.23 20.58
N GLN A 385 23.47 -13.22 19.75
CA GLN A 385 22.55 -12.77 18.71
C GLN A 385 22.30 -13.88 17.67
N GLY A 386 23.36 -14.59 17.26
CA GLY A 386 23.28 -15.76 16.37
C GLY A 386 22.45 -16.89 16.94
N VAL A 387 22.73 -17.28 18.19
CA VAL A 387 22.02 -18.37 18.86
C VAL A 387 20.55 -18.04 19.09
N ARG A 388 20.22 -16.79 19.49
CA ARG A 388 18.82 -16.35 19.66
C ARG A 388 18.06 -16.39 18.34
N PHE A 389 18.67 -15.91 17.26
CA PHE A 389 18.05 -15.93 15.94
C PHE A 389 17.79 -17.36 15.44
N ALA A 390 18.80 -18.23 15.59
CA ALA A 390 18.72 -19.63 15.24
C ALA A 390 17.60 -20.34 16.05
N PHE A 391 17.57 -20.14 17.36
CA PHE A 391 16.55 -20.72 18.24
C PHE A 391 15.12 -20.27 17.86
N ARG A 392 14.94 -18.97 17.59
CA ARG A 392 13.65 -18.41 17.17
C ARG A 392 13.12 -19.11 15.91
N ILE A 393 13.96 -19.25 14.89
CA ILE A 393 13.58 -19.92 13.64
C ILE A 393 13.38 -21.42 13.83
N HIS A 394 14.19 -22.07 14.67
CA HIS A 394 14.00 -23.48 15.02
C HIS A 394 12.61 -23.74 15.62
N GLN A 395 12.15 -22.88 16.54
CA GLN A 395 10.81 -22.98 17.13
C GLN A 395 9.72 -22.77 16.08
N LEU A 396 9.89 -21.81 15.18
CA LEU A 396 8.93 -21.51 14.12
C LEU A 396 8.79 -22.66 13.10
N ALA A 397 9.93 -23.19 12.62
CA ALA A 397 9.98 -24.21 11.58
C ALA A 397 9.80 -25.63 12.12
N GLY A 398 9.90 -25.84 13.43
CA GLY A 398 9.85 -27.16 14.07
C GLY A 398 11.14 -27.97 13.94
N GLY A 399 12.26 -27.32 13.59
CA GLY A 399 13.56 -27.97 13.40
C GLY A 399 14.45 -27.25 12.40
N PHE A 400 15.67 -27.75 12.21
CA PHE A 400 16.60 -27.27 11.19
C PHE A 400 16.73 -28.26 10.03
N ASP A 401 16.91 -27.72 8.83
CA ASP A 401 17.39 -28.47 7.68
C ASP A 401 18.91 -28.70 7.77
N GLU A 402 19.47 -29.46 6.83
CA GLU A 402 20.90 -29.78 6.81
C GLU A 402 21.78 -28.51 6.70
N GLY A 403 21.31 -27.52 5.93
CA GLY A 403 22.02 -26.24 5.76
C GLY A 403 22.13 -25.45 7.06
N CYS A 404 21.03 -25.31 7.79
CA CYS A 404 21.00 -24.66 9.10
C CYS A 404 21.78 -25.43 10.15
N ARG A 405 21.68 -26.76 10.19
CA ARG A 405 22.45 -27.58 11.13
C ARG A 405 23.94 -27.34 10.98
N ASN A 406 24.46 -27.38 9.75
CA ASN A 406 25.87 -27.14 9.48
C ASN A 406 26.30 -25.72 9.88
N ALA A 407 25.53 -24.70 9.51
CA ALA A 407 25.83 -23.31 9.91
C ALA A 407 25.80 -23.12 11.44
N PHE A 408 24.88 -23.80 12.14
CA PHE A 408 24.80 -23.76 13.60
C PHE A 408 25.98 -24.48 14.26
N GLN A 409 26.44 -25.61 13.70
CA GLN A 409 27.66 -26.28 14.19
C GLN A 409 28.89 -25.41 14.02
N GLU A 410 29.03 -24.68 12.92
CA GLU A 410 30.12 -23.71 12.74
C GLU A 410 30.08 -22.58 13.79
N LEU A 411 28.88 -22.05 14.07
CA LEU A 411 28.68 -21.04 15.11
C LEU A 411 29.09 -21.58 16.49
N LYS A 412 28.66 -22.82 16.81
CA LYS A 412 29.01 -23.52 18.05
C LYS A 412 30.52 -23.76 18.17
N ALA A 413 31.17 -24.20 17.10
CA ALA A 413 32.61 -24.45 17.08
C ALA A 413 33.44 -23.18 17.31
N TYR A 414 32.92 -22.00 16.96
CA TYR A 414 33.55 -20.73 17.30
C TYR A 414 33.39 -20.40 18.78
N ALA A 415 32.19 -20.60 19.34
CA ALA A 415 31.93 -20.38 20.78
C ALA A 415 32.87 -21.22 21.66
N SER A 416 33.09 -22.50 21.32
CA SER A 416 33.99 -23.40 22.07
C SER A 416 35.49 -23.10 21.92
N LYS A 417 35.89 -22.19 21.02
CA LYS A 417 37.29 -21.74 20.89
C LYS A 417 37.58 -20.47 21.68
N SER A 418 36.54 -19.79 22.16
CA SER A 418 36.64 -18.56 22.93
C SER A 418 36.67 -18.79 24.45
N GLU A 419 36.34 -20.00 24.90
CA GLU A 419 36.63 -20.52 26.25
C GLU A 419 38.06 -21.07 26.31
#